data_AF-A0A843YHJ6-F1
#
_entry.id   AF-A0A843YHJ6-F1
#
_cell.length_a   1.000
_cell.length_b   1.000
_cell.length_c   1.000
_cell.angle_alpha   90.00
_cell.angle_beta   90.00
_cell.angle_gamma   90.00
#
_symmetry.space_group_name_H-M   'P 1'
#
loop_
_entity.id
_entity.type
_entity.pdbx_description
1 polymer ?
#
loop_
_entity_poly.entity_id
_entity_poly.type
_entity_poly.pdbx_seq_one_letter_code
_entity_poly.pdbx_strand_id
1 'polypeptide(L)'
;MALRPWDLFGAVFFGAVMGRCLIQTGARAIESCDLTKIEPSKAEVPEQSKAKRREEAQARTEALWPEIAVDLGLDGHQARFRPMRVNSRFIDRRCVLDVRLSNGQELVLRADFEDRRIKRIQNIIARQRRLSAALADVPGVSVPQVLWQHPSRFFTVMEFAKGETAFRELDLADLGFGRRAEVLHRIGRAVADMHRCSATGPRKFWPKFNLDKVSARAEAARTGDSPIRRQPKFLGLCAYLHRAGRRARGVSFDGALEHGDLHFRNVLMDEKTVSFIDFANFSNDIPQNDLANLWVANCPDHQAPIAEPSGYGRVREADWEAFLAGYGRDVREDPVFQFFYAMRVFRTWQRVPVPGDAISQKGEEMLEGLIDVTNWLLAHEPG
;
A
#
# COMPACT_ATOMS: atom_id res chain seq x y z
N MET A 1 55.24 38.02 21.92
CA MET A 1 54.06 37.86 21.04
C MET A 1 52.96 37.30 21.91
N ALA A 2 52.06 38.19 22.32
CA ALA A 2 51.11 38.00 23.42
C ALA A 2 49.85 37.28 22.94
N LEU A 3 49.34 36.42 23.82
CA LEU A 3 48.07 35.74 23.75
C LEU A 3 47.07 36.43 24.69
N ARG A 4 45.89 36.78 24.12
CA ARG A 4 44.54 36.96 24.75
C ARG A 4 44.38 38.22 25.63
N PRO A 5 43.17 38.81 25.86
CA PRO A 5 41.90 38.14 26.23
C PRO A 5 40.58 38.81 25.76
N TRP A 6 39.44 38.11 25.92
CA TRP A 6 38.20 38.56 26.59
C TRP A 6 37.22 37.37 26.60
N ASP A 7 37.38 36.51 27.60
CA ASP A 7 36.25 35.87 28.27
C ASP A 7 35.76 36.85 29.37
N LEU A 8 34.44 36.93 29.60
CA LEU A 8 33.76 36.90 30.91
C LEU A 8 32.54 37.86 31.08
N PHE A 9 31.52 37.26 31.71
CA PHE A 9 30.29 37.78 32.34
C PHE A 9 29.11 38.11 31.40
N GLY A 10 27.88 37.60 31.61
CA GLY A 10 27.34 36.93 32.79
C GLY A 10 25.96 36.30 32.55
N ALA A 11 25.62 35.39 33.45
CA ALA A 11 24.32 34.73 33.57
C ALA A 11 23.22 35.71 34.00
N VAL A 12 22.03 35.61 33.37
CA VAL A 12 20.75 35.98 33.97
C VAL A 12 19.68 34.98 33.51
N PHE A 13 19.07 34.34 34.51
CA PHE A 13 17.84 33.53 34.46
C PHE A 13 16.60 34.41 34.27
N PHE A 14 15.55 33.85 33.67
CA PHE A 14 14.12 34.24 33.54
C PHE A 14 13.75 34.10 32.04
N GLY A 15 12.78 33.31 31.59
CA GLY A 15 11.59 32.75 32.22
C GLY A 15 10.43 32.97 31.24
N ALA A 16 9.72 31.89 30.87
CA ALA A 16 8.48 31.85 30.09
C ALA A 16 8.63 32.18 28.57
N VAL A 17 7.97 31.51 27.62
CA VAL A 17 6.79 30.65 27.61
C VAL A 17 7.06 29.50 26.63
N MET A 18 7.10 28.27 27.15
CA MET A 18 6.93 27.05 26.34
C MET A 18 5.51 27.07 25.76
N GLY A 19 5.36 27.64 24.58
CA GLY A 19 4.17 27.45 23.75
C GLY A 19 4.09 25.98 23.40
N ARG A 20 3.20 25.25 24.09
CA ARG A 20 2.80 23.89 23.75
C ARG A 20 2.27 23.89 22.31
N CYS A 21 3.14 23.59 21.35
CA CYS A 21 2.69 23.15 20.05
C CYS A 21 2.19 21.72 20.28
N LEU A 22 0.88 21.59 20.48
CA LEU A 22 0.19 20.30 20.38
C LEU A 22 0.48 19.75 18.99
N ILE A 23 1.49 18.90 18.88
CA ILE A 23 1.61 17.99 17.75
C ILE A 23 0.40 17.07 17.88
N GLN A 24 -0.58 17.29 17.02
CA GLN A 24 -1.77 16.48 16.91
C GLN A 24 -1.35 15.09 16.40
N THR A 25 -0.95 14.24 17.34
CA THR A 25 -0.62 12.83 17.11
C THR A 25 -1.90 12.06 16.81
N GLY A 26 -1.99 11.47 15.63
CA GLY A 26 -3.05 10.53 15.30
C GLY A 26 -3.44 10.54 13.82
N ALA A 27 -2.51 10.18 12.94
CA ALA A 27 -2.82 9.97 11.53
C ALA A 27 -2.94 8.46 11.23
N ARG A 28 -4.06 7.85 11.65
CA ARG A 28 -4.42 6.49 11.21
C ARG A 28 -4.87 6.56 9.75
N ALA A 29 -3.99 6.17 8.83
CA ALA A 29 -4.25 6.21 7.39
C ALA A 29 -4.77 4.85 6.87
N ILE A 30 -5.84 4.88 6.08
CA ILE A 30 -6.32 3.76 5.27
C ILE A 30 -6.39 4.27 3.83
N GLU A 31 -5.29 4.14 3.07
CA GLU A 31 -5.27 4.52 1.65
C GLU A 31 -5.55 3.31 0.77
N SER A 32 -6.82 2.97 0.60
CA SER A 32 -7.24 1.98 -0.41
C SER A 32 -7.01 2.52 -1.83
N CYS A 33 -6.06 1.92 -2.54
CA CYS A 33 -5.82 2.15 -3.96
C CYS A 33 -6.68 1.17 -4.78
N ASP A 34 -7.92 1.53 -5.10
CA ASP A 34 -8.77 0.65 -5.88
C ASP A 34 -8.33 0.57 -7.36
N LEU A 35 -7.75 -0.57 -7.74
CA LEU A 35 -6.98 -0.77 -8.98
C LEU A 35 -7.82 -0.93 -10.27
N THR A 36 -9.09 -0.55 -10.29
CA THR A 36 -9.95 -0.80 -11.46
C THR A 36 -10.87 0.37 -11.82
N LYS A 37 -10.33 1.37 -12.51
CA LYS A 37 -10.92 2.09 -13.67
C LYS A 37 -10.16 3.41 -13.91
N ILE A 38 -9.86 3.69 -15.18
CA ILE A 38 -9.28 4.96 -15.65
C ILE A 38 -10.47 5.82 -16.09
N GLU A 39 -10.75 6.90 -15.36
CA GLU A 39 -11.52 8.04 -15.88
C GLU A 39 -10.58 9.24 -15.99
N PRO A 40 -10.76 10.10 -17.01
CA PRO A 40 -9.90 11.24 -17.23
C PRO A 40 -9.97 12.24 -16.06
N SER A 41 -8.86 12.92 -15.83
CA SER A 41 -8.65 14.01 -14.88
C SER A 41 -9.84 14.98 -14.85
N LYS A 42 -10.71 14.87 -13.84
CA LYS A 42 -11.70 15.91 -13.51
C LYS A 42 -10.98 17.06 -12.83
N ALA A 43 -11.37 18.29 -13.21
CA ALA A 43 -10.91 19.53 -12.59
C ALA A 43 -10.91 19.43 -11.06
N GLU A 44 -9.91 20.04 -10.41
CA GLU A 44 -9.82 20.07 -8.95
C GLU A 44 -11.10 20.66 -8.37
N VAL A 45 -11.84 19.81 -7.66
CA VAL A 45 -13.03 20.22 -6.92
C VAL A 45 -12.58 21.19 -5.82
N PRO A 46 -13.20 22.37 -5.65
CA PRO A 46 -12.85 23.31 -4.58
C PRO A 46 -12.86 22.64 -3.20
N GLU A 47 -11.92 23.01 -2.32
CA GLU A 47 -11.71 22.34 -1.03
C GLU A 47 -12.96 22.38 -0.14
N GLN A 48 -13.71 23.47 -0.17
CA GLN A 48 -15.01 23.61 0.52
C GLN A 48 -16.06 22.59 0.02
N SER A 49 -16.04 22.27 -1.28
CA SER A 49 -16.93 21.26 -1.87
C SER A 49 -16.51 19.84 -1.48
N LYS A 50 -15.19 19.58 -1.34
CA LYS A 50 -14.70 18.30 -0.82
C LYS A 50 -15.07 18.10 0.65
N ALA A 51 -14.95 19.13 1.48
CA ALA A 51 -15.33 19.08 2.90
C ALA A 51 -16.82 18.73 3.06
N LYS A 52 -17.70 19.44 2.34
CA LYS A 52 -19.14 19.14 2.34
C LYS A 52 -19.44 17.70 1.90
N ARG A 53 -18.83 17.22 0.81
CA ARG A 53 -18.99 15.83 0.34
C ARG A 53 -18.53 14.80 1.36
N ARG A 54 -17.44 15.10 2.08
CA ARG A 54 -16.94 14.25 3.17
C ARG A 54 -17.93 14.17 4.32
N GLU A 55 -18.49 15.30 4.74
CA GLU A 55 -19.49 15.39 5.81
C GLU A 55 -20.75 14.61 5.43
N GLU A 56 -21.23 14.74 4.18
CA GLU A 56 -22.36 13.99 3.66
C GLU A 56 -22.10 12.47 3.67
N ALA A 57 -20.92 12.03 3.20
CA ALA A 57 -20.54 10.62 3.23
C ALA A 57 -20.40 10.08 4.66
N GLN A 58 -19.87 10.89 5.59
CA GLN A 58 -19.78 10.57 7.01
C GLN A 58 -21.17 10.42 7.64
N ALA A 59 -22.05 11.40 7.51
CA ALA A 59 -23.40 11.36 8.06
C ALA A 59 -24.19 10.14 7.56
N ARG A 60 -24.09 9.82 6.26
CA ARG A 60 -24.69 8.61 5.68
C ARG A 60 -24.13 7.31 6.26
N THR A 61 -22.86 7.30 6.65
CA THR A 61 -22.21 6.12 7.21
C THR A 61 -22.55 5.95 8.69
N GLU A 62 -22.58 7.04 9.46
CA GLU A 62 -23.04 7.04 10.85
C GLU A 62 -24.50 6.59 10.97
N ALA A 63 -25.34 6.97 10.01
CA ALA A 63 -26.74 6.55 9.96
C ALA A 63 -26.93 5.03 9.79
N LEU A 64 -25.91 4.29 9.37
CA LEU A 64 -25.96 2.81 9.30
C LEU A 64 -25.78 2.16 10.68
N TRP A 65 -25.18 2.87 11.63
CA TRP A 65 -24.74 2.28 12.90
C TRP A 65 -25.87 1.67 13.75
N PRO A 66 -27.05 2.30 13.91
CA PRO A 66 -28.09 1.74 14.79
C PRO A 66 -28.54 0.32 14.39
N GLU A 67 -28.73 0.06 13.10
CA GLU A 67 -29.09 -1.27 12.59
C GLU A 67 -27.95 -2.27 12.81
N ILE A 68 -26.72 -1.87 12.46
CA ILE A 68 -25.54 -2.73 12.60
C ILE A 68 -25.27 -3.08 14.08
N ALA A 69 -25.45 -2.12 14.99
CA ALA A 69 -25.28 -2.33 16.41
C ALA A 69 -26.27 -3.37 16.95
N VAL A 70 -27.54 -3.30 16.52
CA VAL A 70 -28.55 -4.31 16.87
C VAL A 70 -28.16 -5.69 16.36
N ASP A 71 -27.75 -5.79 15.09
CA ASP A 71 -27.31 -7.07 14.48
C ASP A 71 -26.11 -7.69 15.21
N LEU A 72 -25.21 -6.86 15.74
CA LEU A 72 -24.04 -7.28 16.49
C LEU A 72 -24.30 -7.49 17.99
N GLY A 73 -25.52 -7.20 18.47
CA GLY A 73 -25.85 -7.23 19.91
C GLY A 73 -25.08 -6.18 20.74
N LEU A 74 -24.73 -5.06 20.14
CA LEU A 74 -24.00 -3.95 20.74
C LEU A 74 -24.95 -2.82 21.16
N ASP A 75 -24.56 -2.02 22.16
CA ASP A 75 -25.27 -0.79 22.50
C ASP A 75 -25.02 0.29 21.44
N GLY A 76 -26.04 0.57 20.63
CA GLY A 76 -25.99 1.52 19.53
C GLY A 76 -25.98 3.00 19.95
N HIS A 77 -26.36 3.33 21.20
CA HIS A 77 -26.67 4.71 21.58
C HIS A 77 -25.45 5.55 22.01
N GLN A 78 -24.29 4.94 22.23
CA GLN A 78 -23.11 5.62 22.80
C GLN A 78 -21.83 5.50 21.95
N ALA A 79 -21.96 5.19 20.66
CA ALA A 79 -20.82 5.14 19.76
C ALA A 79 -20.28 6.55 19.44
N ARG A 80 -18.96 6.71 19.50
CA ARG A 80 -18.26 7.89 19.00
C ARG A 80 -17.58 7.56 17.68
N PHE A 81 -17.76 8.44 16.70
CA PHE A 81 -17.22 8.26 15.36
C PHE A 81 -16.05 9.21 15.12
N ARG A 82 -14.98 8.69 14.51
CA ARG A 82 -13.92 9.52 13.96
C ARG A 82 -13.67 9.13 12.51
N PRO A 83 -13.76 10.06 11.54
CA PRO A 83 -13.49 9.74 10.16
C PRO A 83 -12.00 9.44 9.96
N MET A 84 -11.71 8.30 9.34
CA MET A 84 -10.38 7.92 8.90
C MET A 84 -10.06 8.56 7.55
N ARG A 85 -8.77 8.63 7.21
CA ARG A 85 -8.35 9.17 5.91
C ARG A 85 -8.82 8.22 4.80
N VAL A 86 -9.44 8.78 3.78
CA VAL A 86 -9.80 8.11 2.53
C VAL A 86 -9.20 8.88 1.36
N ASN A 87 -8.90 8.17 0.27
CA ASN A 87 -8.41 8.81 -0.95
C ASN A 87 -9.43 9.82 -1.47
N SER A 88 -8.96 11.04 -1.76
CA SER A 88 -9.80 12.19 -2.14
C SER A 88 -10.68 11.92 -3.37
N ARG A 89 -10.28 10.99 -4.25
CA ARG A 89 -11.06 10.55 -5.42
C ARG A 89 -12.33 9.77 -5.06
N PHE A 90 -12.47 9.33 -3.82
CA PHE A 90 -13.59 8.54 -3.34
C PHE A 90 -14.30 9.18 -2.15
N ILE A 91 -13.94 10.41 -1.77
CA ILE A 91 -14.41 11.05 -0.52
C ILE A 91 -15.93 11.25 -0.46
N ASP A 92 -16.60 11.27 -1.61
CA ASP A 92 -18.04 11.43 -1.78
C ASP A 92 -18.82 10.10 -1.82
N ARG A 93 -18.12 8.99 -2.05
CA ARG A 93 -18.69 7.66 -2.27
C ARG A 93 -18.11 6.58 -1.38
N ARG A 94 -17.13 6.90 -0.55
CA ARG A 94 -16.54 6.00 0.44
C ARG A 94 -16.27 6.74 1.72
N CYS A 95 -16.67 6.13 2.84
CA CYS A 95 -16.32 6.58 4.17
C CYS A 95 -15.77 5.42 4.98
N VAL A 96 -14.81 5.71 5.86
CA VAL A 96 -14.29 4.78 6.84
C VAL A 96 -14.27 5.49 8.18
N LEU A 97 -14.94 4.90 9.17
CA LEU A 97 -15.08 5.45 10.52
C LEU A 97 -14.39 4.52 11.52
N ASP A 98 -13.60 5.12 12.40
CA ASP A 98 -13.20 4.55 13.68
C ASP A 98 -14.40 4.71 14.63
N VAL A 99 -14.98 3.59 15.05
CA VAL A 99 -16.16 3.53 15.93
C VAL A 99 -15.70 3.11 17.32
N ARG A 100 -15.88 3.99 18.30
CA ARG A 100 -15.52 3.72 19.70
C ARG A 100 -16.76 3.56 20.54
N LEU A 101 -16.89 2.41 21.19
CA LEU A 101 -18.00 2.09 22.09
C LEU A 101 -17.70 2.56 23.51
N SER A 102 -18.75 2.66 24.33
CA SER A 102 -18.66 3.07 25.74
C SER A 102 -17.82 2.11 26.60
N ASN A 103 -17.77 0.83 26.24
CA ASN A 103 -16.93 -0.19 26.88
C ASN A 103 -15.45 -0.11 26.47
N GLY A 104 -15.06 0.85 25.63
CA GLY A 104 -13.69 1.03 25.14
C GLY A 104 -13.32 0.19 23.92
N GLN A 105 -14.22 -0.64 23.40
CA GLN A 105 -14.00 -1.38 22.16
C GLN A 105 -13.90 -0.42 20.97
N GLU A 106 -12.89 -0.62 20.13
CA GLU A 106 -12.69 0.11 18.86
C GLU A 106 -13.02 -0.83 17.68
N LEU A 107 -13.76 -0.32 16.71
CA LEU A 107 -14.16 -1.02 15.49
C LEU A 107 -13.91 -0.12 14.27
N VAL A 108 -13.87 -0.72 13.09
CA VAL A 108 -13.84 0.01 11.81
C VAL A 108 -15.14 -0.23 11.06
N LEU A 109 -15.91 0.83 10.83
CA LEU A 109 -17.06 0.83 9.94
C LEU A 109 -16.64 1.40 8.59
N ARG A 110 -16.68 0.56 7.54
CA ARG A 110 -16.41 0.98 6.16
C ARG A 110 -17.71 0.94 5.38
N ALA A 111 -18.01 2.04 4.69
CA ALA A 111 -19.08 2.11 3.72
C ALA A 111 -18.58 2.57 2.36
N ASP A 112 -18.83 1.77 1.33
CA ASP A 112 -18.61 2.13 -0.07
C ASP A 112 -19.98 2.13 -0.79
N PHE A 113 -20.36 3.33 -1.24
CA PHE A 113 -21.66 3.63 -1.84
C PHE A 113 -21.66 3.45 -3.36
N GLU A 114 -20.56 3.02 -3.98
CA GLU A 114 -20.56 2.70 -5.39
C GLU A 114 -21.24 1.36 -5.69
N ASP A 115 -21.96 1.30 -6.80
CA ASP A 115 -22.45 0.04 -7.36
C ASP A 115 -21.28 -0.76 -7.95
N ARG A 116 -20.61 -1.48 -7.07
CA ARG A 116 -19.56 -2.45 -7.41
C ARG A 116 -20.19 -3.81 -7.72
N ARG A 117 -19.43 -4.64 -8.43
CA ARG A 117 -19.80 -6.05 -8.63
C ARG A 117 -19.83 -6.76 -7.27
N ILE A 118 -21.02 -6.90 -6.68
CA ILE A 118 -21.23 -7.47 -5.32
C ILE A 118 -20.50 -8.81 -5.13
N LYS A 119 -20.54 -9.71 -6.13
CA LYS A 119 -19.80 -10.98 -6.10
C LYS A 119 -18.29 -10.81 -5.85
N ARG A 120 -17.68 -9.78 -6.44
CA ARG A 120 -16.26 -9.49 -6.25
C ARG A 120 -15.96 -9.10 -4.80
N ILE A 121 -16.81 -8.24 -4.22
CA ILE A 121 -16.68 -7.79 -2.83
C ILE A 121 -16.86 -8.95 -1.87
N GLN A 122 -17.91 -9.76 -2.07
CA GLN A 122 -18.17 -10.94 -1.25
C GLN A 122 -16.96 -11.91 -1.28
N ASN A 123 -16.33 -12.10 -2.43
CA ASN A 123 -15.12 -12.91 -2.53
C ASN A 123 -13.92 -12.31 -1.78
N ILE A 124 -13.73 -10.98 -1.82
CA ILE A 124 -12.68 -10.30 -1.04
C ILE A 124 -12.92 -10.55 0.45
N ILE A 125 -14.13 -10.30 0.94
CA ILE A 125 -14.48 -10.50 2.36
C ILE A 125 -14.33 -11.96 2.78
N ALA A 126 -14.77 -12.91 1.96
CA ALA A 126 -14.61 -14.33 2.24
C ALA A 126 -13.13 -14.73 2.36
N ARG A 127 -12.27 -14.19 1.49
CA ARG A 127 -10.82 -14.40 1.54
C ARG A 127 -10.19 -13.78 2.80
N GLN A 128 -10.58 -12.56 3.16
CA GLN A 128 -10.13 -11.92 4.39
C GLN A 128 -10.54 -12.73 5.63
N ARG A 129 -11.79 -13.20 5.71
CA ARG A 129 -12.27 -14.06 6.81
C ARG A 129 -11.47 -15.36 6.91
N ARG A 130 -11.23 -16.03 5.78
CA ARG A 130 -10.44 -17.26 5.75
C ARG A 130 -9.01 -17.02 6.25
N LEU A 131 -8.39 -15.93 5.83
CA LEU A 131 -7.04 -15.59 6.25
C LEU A 131 -6.96 -15.19 7.73
N SER A 132 -7.91 -14.38 8.20
CA SER A 132 -8.04 -14.01 9.62
C SER A 132 -8.17 -15.26 10.50
N ALA A 133 -9.02 -16.21 10.11
CA ALA A 133 -9.14 -17.49 10.82
C ALA A 133 -7.84 -18.32 10.77
N ALA A 134 -7.16 -18.39 9.62
CA ALA A 134 -5.92 -19.14 9.47
C ALA A 134 -4.74 -18.56 10.25
N LEU A 135 -4.78 -17.26 10.56
CA LEU A 135 -3.73 -16.55 11.32
C LEU A 135 -4.05 -16.40 12.80
N ALA A 136 -5.21 -16.86 13.27
CA ALA A 136 -5.67 -16.64 14.66
C ALA A 136 -4.66 -17.11 15.71
N ASP A 137 -3.97 -18.22 15.43
CA ASP A 137 -2.99 -18.83 16.35
C ASP A 137 -1.54 -18.53 15.96
N VAL A 138 -1.30 -17.63 14.99
CA VAL A 138 0.06 -17.29 14.53
C VAL A 138 0.56 -16.04 15.23
N PRO A 139 1.57 -16.14 16.12
CA PRO A 139 2.01 -15.00 16.91
C PRO A 139 2.63 -13.88 16.07
N GLY A 140 2.21 -12.65 16.33
CA GLY A 140 2.82 -11.44 15.78
C GLY A 140 2.33 -11.01 14.40
N VAL A 141 1.32 -11.69 13.84
CA VAL A 141 0.67 -11.34 12.58
C VAL A 141 -0.84 -11.39 12.74
N SER A 142 -1.58 -10.49 12.09
CA SER A 142 -3.04 -10.54 12.12
C SER A 142 -3.70 -9.96 10.86
N VAL A 143 -4.98 -10.30 10.70
CA VAL A 143 -5.89 -9.69 9.74
C VAL A 143 -7.19 -9.39 10.48
N PRO A 144 -7.69 -8.14 10.47
CA PRO A 144 -8.92 -7.79 11.17
C PRO A 144 -10.09 -8.69 10.80
N GLN A 145 -10.76 -9.24 11.81
CA GLN A 145 -11.94 -10.05 11.59
C GLN A 145 -13.08 -9.18 11.06
N VAL A 146 -13.81 -9.70 10.07
CA VAL A 146 -15.04 -9.07 9.55
C VAL A 146 -16.21 -9.53 10.40
N LEU A 147 -16.64 -8.66 11.32
CA LEU A 147 -17.68 -8.89 12.32
C LEU A 147 -19.08 -8.81 11.72
N TRP A 148 -19.29 -7.86 10.80
CA TRP A 148 -20.57 -7.67 10.11
C TRP A 148 -20.36 -7.30 8.64
N GLN A 149 -21.27 -7.73 7.77
CA GLN A 149 -21.28 -7.35 6.35
C GLN A 149 -22.73 -7.16 5.88
N HIS A 150 -22.97 -6.13 5.07
CA HIS A 150 -24.26 -5.97 4.42
C HIS A 150 -24.41 -7.00 3.27
N PRO A 151 -25.59 -7.62 3.07
CA PRO A 151 -25.77 -8.69 2.09
C PRO A 151 -25.61 -8.24 0.62
N SER A 152 -26.00 -6.99 0.32
CA SER A 152 -26.09 -6.48 -1.06
C SER A 152 -25.34 -5.16 -1.31
N ARG A 153 -24.61 -4.64 -0.32
CA ARG A 153 -23.87 -3.37 -0.40
C ARG A 153 -22.49 -3.58 0.20
N PHE A 154 -21.51 -2.74 -0.18
CA PHE A 154 -20.17 -2.85 0.38
C PHE A 154 -20.04 -2.07 1.68
N PHE A 155 -20.81 -2.49 2.67
CA PHE A 155 -20.73 -2.00 4.04
C PHE A 155 -20.23 -3.13 4.93
N THR A 156 -19.24 -2.84 5.76
CA THR A 156 -18.59 -3.85 6.61
C THR A 156 -18.19 -3.23 7.94
N VAL A 157 -18.35 -3.99 9.02
CA VAL A 157 -17.71 -3.71 10.31
C VAL A 157 -16.62 -4.74 10.56
N MET A 158 -15.46 -4.24 10.95
CA MET A 158 -14.27 -5.03 11.21
C MET A 158 -13.67 -4.69 12.58
N GLU A 159 -12.87 -5.58 13.12
CA GLU A 159 -11.99 -5.25 14.24
C GLU A 159 -11.08 -4.07 13.91
N PHE A 160 -10.76 -3.28 14.93
CA PHE A 160 -9.79 -2.21 14.80
C PHE A 160 -8.35 -2.76 14.92
N ALA A 161 -7.57 -2.67 13.84
CA ALA A 161 -6.13 -2.96 13.86
C ALA A 161 -5.35 -1.80 14.49
N LYS A 162 -4.59 -2.12 15.55
CA LYS A 162 -3.74 -1.15 16.24
C LYS A 162 -2.44 -0.90 15.49
N GLY A 163 -1.79 0.20 15.86
CA GLY A 163 -0.48 0.56 15.33
C GLY A 163 -0.50 1.67 14.29
N GLU A 164 0.70 2.00 13.83
CA GLU A 164 0.94 2.94 12.74
C GLU A 164 1.22 2.20 11.45
N THR A 165 1.08 2.88 10.31
CA THR A 165 1.45 2.24 9.03
C THR A 165 2.94 1.93 8.99
N ALA A 166 3.33 0.79 8.41
CA ALA A 166 4.73 0.47 8.16
C ALA A 166 5.43 1.56 7.36
N PHE A 167 4.71 2.26 6.47
CA PHE A 167 5.22 3.43 5.77
C PHE A 167 5.71 4.50 6.76
N ARG A 168 4.91 4.80 7.78
CA ARG A 168 5.26 5.80 8.80
C ARG A 168 6.37 5.31 9.73
N GLU A 169 6.39 4.03 10.09
CA GLU A 169 7.48 3.43 10.87
C GLU A 169 8.82 3.53 10.13
N LEU A 170 8.83 3.31 8.81
CA LEU A 170 10.02 3.48 7.98
C LEU A 170 10.46 4.94 7.88
N ASP A 171 9.53 5.88 7.72
CA ASP A 171 9.83 7.33 7.74
C ASP A 171 10.46 7.75 9.08
N LEU A 172 9.90 7.27 10.21
CA LEU A 172 10.43 7.56 11.54
C LEU A 172 11.82 6.98 11.73
N ALA A 173 12.06 5.76 11.25
CA ALA A 173 13.37 5.13 11.29
C ALA A 173 14.41 5.90 10.47
N ASP A 174 14.04 6.45 9.30
CA ASP A 174 14.91 7.32 8.50
C ASP A 174 15.26 8.64 9.23
N LEU A 175 14.40 9.09 10.16
CA LEU A 175 14.66 10.23 11.05
C LEU A 175 15.41 9.84 12.33
N GLY A 176 15.86 8.59 12.46
CA GLY A 176 16.58 8.08 13.63
C GLY A 176 15.69 7.58 14.77
N PHE A 177 14.37 7.54 14.58
CA PHE A 177 13.43 6.99 15.55
C PHE A 177 13.06 5.55 15.21
N GLY A 178 13.80 4.60 15.80
CA GLY A 178 13.61 3.17 15.58
C GLY A 178 14.66 2.55 14.68
N ARG A 179 14.47 1.27 14.32
CA ARG A 179 15.42 0.51 13.49
C ARG A 179 14.75 0.02 12.23
N ARG A 180 15.08 0.64 11.10
CA ARG A 180 14.52 0.32 9.78
C ARG A 180 14.61 -1.18 9.44
N ALA A 181 15.77 -1.80 9.71
CA ALA A 181 15.98 -3.22 9.49
C ALA A 181 15.04 -4.10 10.34
N GLU A 182 14.75 -3.71 11.59
CA GLU A 182 13.82 -4.45 12.46
C GLU A 182 12.38 -4.35 11.94
N VAL A 183 11.97 -3.16 11.48
CA VAL A 183 10.67 -2.94 10.85
C VAL A 183 10.51 -3.86 9.63
N LEU A 184 11.48 -3.85 8.72
CA LEU A 184 11.45 -4.67 7.50
C LEU A 184 11.51 -6.16 7.78
N HIS A 185 12.30 -6.59 8.77
CA HIS A 185 12.35 -7.98 9.19
C HIS A 185 10.99 -8.47 9.72
N ARG A 186 10.33 -7.68 10.58
CA ARG A 186 8.99 -8.00 11.09
C ARG A 186 7.95 -8.09 9.97
N ILE A 187 7.99 -7.18 9.00
CA ILE A 187 7.11 -7.21 7.83
C ILE A 187 7.39 -8.46 6.98
N GLY A 188 8.66 -8.76 6.70
CA GLY A 188 9.07 -9.96 5.96
C GLY A 188 8.50 -11.23 6.60
N ARG A 189 8.66 -11.37 7.92
CA ARG A 189 8.11 -12.49 8.68
C ARG A 189 6.58 -12.59 8.57
N ALA A 190 5.88 -11.48 8.81
CA ALA A 190 4.42 -11.46 8.74
C ALA A 190 3.90 -11.81 7.34
N VAL A 191 4.57 -11.35 6.29
CA VAL A 191 4.22 -11.67 4.89
C VAL A 191 4.50 -13.15 4.59
N ALA A 192 5.57 -13.73 5.14
CA ALA A 192 5.83 -15.17 5.03
C ALA A 192 4.74 -16.00 5.72
N ASP A 193 4.34 -15.61 6.93
CA ASP A 193 3.29 -16.29 7.68
C ASP A 193 1.93 -16.20 6.97
N MET A 194 1.58 -15.03 6.42
CA MET A 194 0.39 -14.85 5.58
C MET A 194 0.39 -15.80 4.39
N HIS A 195 1.49 -15.86 3.63
CA HIS A 195 1.58 -16.73 2.45
C HIS A 195 1.59 -18.22 2.83
N ARG A 196 2.23 -18.60 3.94
CA ARG A 196 2.32 -19.99 4.39
C ARG A 196 0.97 -20.52 4.86
N CYS A 197 0.26 -19.76 5.70
CA CYS A 197 -1.03 -20.18 6.24
C CYS A 197 -2.15 -20.20 5.18
N SER A 198 -1.92 -19.57 4.05
CA SER A 198 -2.85 -19.52 2.92
C SER A 198 -2.35 -20.27 1.68
N ALA A 199 -1.36 -21.16 1.85
CA ALA A 199 -0.79 -21.92 0.75
C ALA A 199 -1.87 -22.72 -0.01
N THR A 200 -1.83 -22.62 -1.34
CA THR A 200 -2.71 -23.35 -2.27
C THR A 200 -1.97 -24.46 -3.00
N GLY A 201 -0.70 -24.69 -2.65
CA GLY A 201 0.18 -25.69 -3.27
C GLY A 201 0.90 -25.19 -4.53
N PRO A 202 1.71 -26.05 -5.16
CA PRO A 202 2.51 -25.71 -6.34
C PRO A 202 1.65 -25.35 -7.55
N ARG A 203 2.04 -24.30 -8.26
CA ARG A 203 1.38 -23.80 -9.48
C ARG A 203 2.43 -23.52 -10.55
N LYS A 204 2.03 -23.54 -11.82
CA LYS A 204 2.88 -23.10 -12.93
C LYS A 204 2.48 -21.71 -13.39
N PHE A 205 3.47 -20.86 -13.62
CA PHE A 205 3.22 -19.50 -14.09
C PHE A 205 3.04 -19.44 -15.61
N TRP A 206 1.99 -18.76 -16.08
CA TRP A 206 1.75 -18.55 -17.50
C TRP A 206 1.52 -17.06 -17.80
N PRO A 207 2.50 -16.36 -18.41
CA PRO A 207 2.47 -14.91 -18.55
C PRO A 207 1.59 -14.42 -19.70
N LYS A 208 0.97 -15.31 -20.49
CA LYS A 208 0.32 -14.96 -21.77
C LYS A 208 -0.67 -13.80 -21.61
N PHE A 209 -1.60 -13.89 -20.67
CA PHE A 209 -2.60 -12.84 -20.46
C PHE A 209 -1.99 -11.48 -20.10
N ASN A 210 -0.92 -11.48 -19.31
CA ASN A 210 -0.19 -10.26 -18.97
C ASN A 210 0.56 -9.71 -20.18
N LEU A 211 1.20 -10.57 -20.98
CA LEU A 211 1.95 -10.17 -22.16
C LEU A 211 1.04 -9.66 -23.28
N ASP A 212 -0.15 -10.24 -23.46
CA ASP A 212 -1.13 -9.75 -24.45
C ASP A 212 -1.49 -8.28 -24.14
N LYS A 213 -1.63 -7.90 -22.86
CA LYS A 213 -1.83 -6.51 -22.43
C LYS A 213 -0.60 -5.63 -22.67
N VAL A 214 0.60 -6.15 -22.43
CA VAL A 214 1.86 -5.43 -22.70
C VAL A 214 1.99 -5.14 -24.18
N SER A 215 1.73 -6.13 -25.04
CA SER A 215 1.77 -5.97 -26.50
C SER A 215 0.76 -4.94 -26.98
N ALA A 216 -0.51 -5.05 -26.55
CA ALA A 216 -1.54 -4.09 -26.92
C ALA A 216 -1.18 -2.66 -26.52
N ARG A 217 -0.62 -2.48 -25.31
CA ARG A 217 -0.20 -1.16 -24.82
C ARG A 217 1.02 -0.62 -25.56
N ALA A 218 2.00 -1.47 -25.86
CA ALA A 218 3.18 -1.09 -26.63
C ALA A 218 2.79 -0.64 -28.04
N GLU A 219 1.83 -1.33 -28.67
CA GLU A 219 1.36 -0.97 -30.00
C GLU A 219 0.63 0.37 -30.01
N ALA A 220 -0.33 0.56 -29.10
CA ALA A 220 -1.02 1.85 -28.95
C ALA A 220 -0.06 3.02 -28.66
N ALA A 221 1.04 2.76 -27.96
CA ALA A 221 2.08 3.78 -27.75
C ALA A 221 2.82 4.10 -29.05
N ARG A 222 3.17 3.11 -29.88
CA ARG A 222 3.87 3.32 -31.18
C ARG A 222 3.02 4.06 -32.19
N THR A 223 1.73 3.73 -32.29
CA THR A 223 0.79 4.35 -33.24
C THR A 223 0.35 5.74 -32.80
N GLY A 224 0.59 6.11 -31.55
CA GLY A 224 0.17 7.40 -30.98
C GLY A 224 -1.26 7.38 -30.42
N ASP A 225 -1.99 6.27 -30.56
CA ASP A 225 -3.36 6.09 -30.03
C ASP A 225 -3.42 6.21 -28.51
N SER A 226 -2.30 5.96 -27.84
CA SER A 226 -2.18 6.25 -26.42
C SER A 226 -0.81 6.80 -26.07
N PRO A 227 -0.66 8.13 -26.04
CA PRO A 227 0.63 8.77 -25.80
C PRO A 227 1.13 8.46 -24.39
N ILE A 228 2.43 8.19 -24.26
CA ILE A 228 3.11 7.84 -23.02
C ILE A 228 4.30 8.77 -22.81
N ARG A 229 4.46 9.30 -21.59
CA ARG A 229 5.66 10.07 -21.24
C ARG A 229 6.89 9.20 -21.31
N ARG A 230 7.96 9.72 -21.94
CA ARG A 230 9.23 9.03 -22.13
C ARG A 230 9.05 7.70 -22.89
N GLN A 231 8.24 7.73 -23.94
CA GLN A 231 7.85 6.58 -24.75
C GLN A 231 9.00 5.61 -25.10
N PRO A 232 10.21 6.02 -25.54
CA PRO A 232 11.27 5.07 -25.85
C PRO A 232 11.67 4.18 -24.67
N LYS A 233 11.73 4.75 -23.45
CA LYS A 233 12.04 4.00 -22.23
C LYS A 233 10.90 3.07 -21.84
N PHE A 234 9.66 3.53 -21.96
CA PHE A 234 8.48 2.69 -21.73
C PHE A 234 8.44 1.49 -22.70
N LEU A 235 8.74 1.69 -23.98
CA LEU A 235 8.84 0.61 -24.96
C LEU A 235 10.00 -0.36 -24.64
N GLY A 236 11.11 0.15 -24.10
CA GLY A 236 12.20 -0.67 -23.54
C GLY A 236 11.73 -1.59 -22.40
N LEU A 237 10.92 -1.06 -21.47
CA LEU A 237 10.28 -1.86 -20.41
C LEU A 237 9.34 -2.92 -20.98
N CYS A 238 8.54 -2.59 -22.00
CA CYS A 238 7.68 -3.58 -22.67
C CYS A 238 8.51 -4.72 -23.28
N ALA A 239 9.64 -4.40 -23.93
CA ALA A 239 10.54 -5.40 -24.47
C ALA A 239 11.16 -6.28 -23.37
N TYR A 240 11.61 -5.68 -22.27
CA TYR A 240 12.08 -6.40 -21.08
C TYR A 240 11.01 -7.35 -20.54
N LEU A 241 9.76 -6.92 -20.41
CA LEU A 241 8.65 -7.75 -19.93
C LEU A 241 8.42 -9.00 -20.79
N HIS A 242 8.57 -8.90 -22.11
CA HIS A 242 8.51 -10.08 -22.97
C HIS A 242 9.66 -11.07 -22.71
N ARG A 243 10.86 -10.59 -22.40
CA ARG A 243 12.02 -11.44 -22.04
C ARG A 243 11.85 -12.07 -20.66
N ALA A 244 11.51 -11.26 -19.64
CA ALA A 244 11.17 -11.73 -18.31
C ALA A 244 10.02 -12.75 -18.33
N GLY A 245 8.99 -12.51 -19.15
CA GLY A 245 7.89 -13.45 -19.33
C GLY A 245 8.34 -14.79 -19.91
N ARG A 246 9.29 -14.79 -20.87
CA ARG A 246 9.87 -16.06 -21.37
C ARG A 246 10.62 -16.81 -20.29
N ARG A 247 11.43 -16.13 -19.47
CA ARG A 247 12.15 -16.74 -18.33
C ARG A 247 11.20 -17.33 -17.29
N ALA A 248 10.11 -16.62 -16.99
CA ALA A 248 9.14 -17.04 -15.98
C ALA A 248 8.14 -18.10 -16.47
N ARG A 249 8.03 -18.31 -17.77
CA ARG A 249 7.02 -19.21 -18.36
C ARG A 249 7.23 -20.65 -17.88
N GLY A 250 6.19 -21.23 -17.30
CA GLY A 250 6.17 -22.62 -16.85
C GLY A 250 6.94 -22.86 -15.55
N VAL A 251 7.62 -21.84 -15.01
CA VAL A 251 8.28 -21.90 -13.70
C VAL A 251 7.24 -22.26 -12.64
N SER A 252 7.61 -23.21 -11.78
CA SER A 252 6.77 -23.62 -10.67
C SER A 252 6.97 -22.66 -9.51
N PHE A 253 5.88 -22.29 -8.84
CA PHE A 253 5.90 -21.45 -7.65
C PHE A 253 4.88 -21.94 -6.63
N ASP A 254 5.12 -21.66 -5.36
CA ASP A 254 4.15 -21.94 -4.31
C ASP A 254 3.04 -20.90 -4.35
N GLY A 255 1.84 -21.33 -4.73
CA GLY A 255 0.66 -20.48 -4.71
C GLY A 255 0.22 -20.22 -3.27
N ALA A 256 -0.23 -19.00 -3.01
CA ALA A 256 -0.78 -18.57 -1.73
C ALA A 256 -1.77 -17.42 -1.97
N LEU A 257 -2.66 -17.16 -1.01
CA LEU A 257 -3.58 -16.04 -1.12
C LEU A 257 -2.81 -14.73 -1.32
N GLU A 258 -3.08 -14.07 -2.45
CA GLU A 258 -2.58 -12.72 -2.74
C GLU A 258 -3.49 -11.69 -2.05
N HIS A 259 -2.92 -10.71 -1.34
CA HIS A 259 -3.57 -9.55 -0.76
C HIS A 259 -4.15 -8.64 -1.86
N GLY A 260 -3.38 -8.41 -2.92
CA GLY A 260 -3.79 -7.71 -4.15
C GLY A 260 -3.48 -6.22 -4.19
N ASP A 261 -3.22 -5.64 -3.03
CA ASP A 261 -2.73 -4.26 -2.87
C ASP A 261 -1.77 -4.15 -1.67
N LEU A 262 -0.88 -5.14 -1.50
CA LEU A 262 0.07 -5.14 -0.39
C LEU A 262 1.11 -4.05 -0.60
N HIS A 263 1.06 -3.00 0.21
CA HIS A 263 2.06 -1.94 0.25
C HIS A 263 2.19 -1.42 1.68
N PHE A 264 3.27 -0.71 2.01
CA PHE A 264 3.56 -0.32 3.41
C PHE A 264 2.48 0.54 4.10
N ARG A 265 1.54 1.16 3.36
CA ARG A 265 0.37 1.85 3.95
C ARG A 265 -0.78 0.93 4.34
N ASN A 266 -0.81 -0.30 3.82
CA ASN A 266 -1.79 -1.35 4.11
C ASN A 266 -1.25 -2.39 5.11
N VAL A 267 -0.12 -2.07 5.73
CA VAL A 267 0.51 -2.84 6.80
C VAL A 267 0.53 -1.94 8.03
N LEU A 268 -0.14 -2.34 9.09
CA LEU A 268 -0.13 -1.65 10.39
C LEU A 268 0.79 -2.40 11.34
N MET A 269 1.53 -1.66 12.16
CA MET A 269 2.50 -2.20 13.09
C MET A 269 2.30 -1.57 14.45
N ASP A 270 2.09 -2.41 15.46
CA ASP A 270 2.29 -2.02 16.86
C ASP A 270 3.56 -2.70 17.40
N GLU A 271 3.76 -2.67 18.72
CA GLU A 271 4.94 -3.26 19.35
C GLU A 271 5.07 -4.77 19.10
N LYS A 272 3.96 -5.50 18.92
CA LYS A 272 3.94 -6.97 18.91
C LYS A 272 3.43 -7.56 17.61
N THR A 273 2.59 -6.84 16.88
CA THR A 273 1.76 -7.37 15.80
C THR A 273 1.99 -6.58 14.51
N VAL A 274 1.99 -7.30 13.40
CA VAL A 274 1.88 -6.74 12.05
C VAL A 274 0.52 -7.13 11.47
N SER A 275 -0.32 -6.15 11.18
CA SER A 275 -1.68 -6.36 10.67
C SER A 275 -1.81 -5.97 9.20
N PHE A 276 -2.45 -6.82 8.39
CA PHE A 276 -2.77 -6.50 6.99
C PHE A 276 -4.21 -6.00 6.86
N ILE A 277 -4.39 -4.90 6.14
CA ILE A 277 -5.69 -4.26 5.92
C ILE A 277 -5.93 -3.97 4.44
N ASP A 278 -7.18 -3.73 4.05
CA ASP A 278 -7.52 -3.28 2.68
C ASP A 278 -7.18 -4.28 1.55
N PHE A 279 -7.62 -5.53 1.72
CA PHE A 279 -7.53 -6.54 0.66
C PHE A 279 -8.28 -6.10 -0.61
N ALA A 280 -7.66 -6.34 -1.77
CA ALA A 280 -8.21 -5.96 -3.08
C ALA A 280 -8.35 -7.14 -4.06
N ASN A 281 -7.68 -8.26 -3.76
CA ASN A 281 -7.73 -9.45 -4.59
C ASN A 281 -8.93 -10.34 -4.28
N PHE A 282 -9.53 -10.87 -5.33
CA PHE A 282 -10.76 -11.65 -5.29
C PHE A 282 -10.62 -13.03 -5.95
N SER A 283 -9.48 -13.37 -6.54
CA SER A 283 -9.34 -14.61 -7.33
C SER A 283 -7.93 -15.16 -7.53
N ASN A 284 -6.88 -14.36 -7.38
CA ASN A 284 -5.53 -14.79 -7.72
C ASN A 284 -4.80 -15.37 -6.50
N ASP A 285 -3.94 -16.35 -6.72
CA ASP A 285 -3.09 -16.92 -5.66
C ASP A 285 -1.62 -16.86 -6.10
N ILE A 286 -1.14 -15.64 -6.38
CA ILE A 286 0.22 -15.37 -6.87
C ILE A 286 0.92 -14.41 -5.90
N PRO A 287 1.55 -14.92 -4.83
CA PRO A 287 2.14 -14.09 -3.78
C PRO A 287 3.29 -13.19 -4.28
N GLN A 288 3.93 -13.55 -5.40
CA GLN A 288 4.93 -12.72 -6.06
C GLN A 288 4.40 -11.32 -6.44
N ASN A 289 3.10 -11.19 -6.75
CA ASN A 289 2.52 -9.89 -7.08
C ASN A 289 2.45 -8.97 -5.84
N ASP A 290 2.22 -9.52 -4.64
CA ASP A 290 2.25 -8.76 -3.40
C ASP A 290 3.66 -8.28 -3.06
N LEU A 291 4.66 -9.16 -3.19
CA LEU A 291 6.07 -8.82 -2.98
C LEU A 291 6.52 -7.71 -3.94
N ALA A 292 6.16 -7.81 -5.23
CA ALA A 292 6.43 -6.77 -6.21
C ALA A 292 5.72 -5.45 -5.86
N ASN A 293 4.49 -5.52 -5.39
CA ASN A 293 3.71 -4.35 -5.03
C ASN A 293 4.28 -3.61 -3.82
N LEU A 294 4.79 -4.34 -2.82
CA LEU A 294 5.35 -3.78 -1.60
C LEU A 294 6.43 -2.73 -1.89
N TRP A 295 7.34 -3.03 -2.81
CA TRP A 295 8.48 -2.18 -3.15
C TRP A 295 8.17 -1.09 -4.18
N VAL A 296 7.28 -1.36 -5.14
CA VAL A 296 7.07 -0.45 -6.29
C VAL A 296 5.84 0.46 -6.10
N ALA A 297 4.89 0.12 -5.22
CA ALA A 297 3.64 0.87 -5.10
C ALA A 297 3.84 2.35 -4.70
N ASN A 298 4.86 2.65 -3.90
CA ASN A 298 5.21 4.00 -3.47
C ASN A 298 6.53 4.48 -4.09
N CYS A 299 6.92 3.99 -5.28
CA CYS A 299 8.12 4.49 -5.95
C CYS A 299 8.08 6.04 -6.07
N PRO A 300 9.16 6.77 -5.73
CA PRO A 300 10.52 6.28 -5.41
C PRO A 300 10.84 6.07 -3.92
N ASP A 301 9.87 6.11 -3.00
CA ASP A 301 10.07 6.18 -1.53
C ASP A 301 10.98 5.09 -0.92
N HIS A 302 11.21 3.97 -1.62
CA HIS A 302 12.05 2.85 -1.15
C HIS A 302 13.34 2.66 -1.96
N GLN A 303 13.64 3.58 -2.88
CA GLN A 303 14.86 3.52 -3.66
C GLN A 303 16.08 3.94 -2.82
N ALA A 304 17.21 3.33 -3.12
CA ALA A 304 18.49 3.72 -2.59
C ALA A 304 18.87 5.12 -3.09
N PRO A 305 19.26 6.03 -2.18
CA PRO A 305 19.97 7.25 -2.56
C PRO A 305 21.15 6.94 -3.47
N ILE A 306 21.53 7.88 -4.33
CA ILE A 306 22.64 7.70 -5.30
C ILE A 306 23.94 7.26 -4.60
N ALA A 307 24.19 7.74 -3.39
CA ALA A 307 25.40 7.45 -2.62
C ALA A 307 25.37 6.10 -1.88
N GLU A 308 24.26 5.36 -1.92
CA GLU A 308 24.09 4.11 -1.19
C GLU A 308 24.07 2.88 -2.12
N PRO A 309 24.54 1.71 -1.64
CA PRO A 309 24.39 0.46 -2.36
C PRO A 309 22.92 0.14 -2.64
N SER A 310 22.59 -0.06 -3.91
CA SER A 310 21.26 -0.44 -4.37
C SER A 310 21.21 -1.92 -4.74
N GLY A 311 20.25 -2.64 -4.20
CA GLY A 311 19.89 -4.00 -4.58
C GLY A 311 18.92 -4.08 -5.74
N TYR A 312 18.15 -5.17 -5.76
CA TYR A 312 17.20 -5.46 -6.84
C TYR A 312 16.24 -4.30 -7.07
N GLY A 313 16.18 -3.82 -8.31
CA GLY A 313 15.23 -2.79 -8.73
C GLY A 313 15.44 -1.43 -8.07
N ARG A 314 16.69 -1.09 -7.72
CA ARG A 314 17.12 0.15 -7.03
C ARG A 314 16.68 0.30 -5.57
N VAL A 315 16.09 -0.72 -4.94
CA VAL A 315 15.81 -0.69 -3.49
C VAL A 315 17.14 -0.73 -2.71
N ARG A 316 17.22 -0.14 -1.50
CA ARG A 316 18.42 -0.24 -0.65
C ARG A 316 18.78 -1.71 -0.38
N GLU A 317 20.05 -2.08 -0.52
CA GLU A 317 20.47 -3.47 -0.31
C GLU A 317 20.18 -3.96 1.12
N ALA A 318 20.45 -3.11 2.12
CA ALA A 318 20.16 -3.40 3.52
C ALA A 318 18.65 -3.62 3.80
N ASP A 319 17.78 -2.95 3.04
CA ASP A 319 16.33 -3.14 3.17
C ASP A 319 15.89 -4.50 2.63
N TRP A 320 16.46 -4.91 1.49
CA TRP A 320 16.26 -6.25 0.95
C TRP A 320 16.75 -7.32 1.93
N GLU A 321 17.98 -7.22 2.42
CA GLU A 321 18.55 -8.19 3.35
C GLU A 321 17.71 -8.34 4.62
N ALA A 322 17.28 -7.22 5.23
CA ALA A 322 16.43 -7.25 6.41
C ALA A 322 15.06 -7.90 6.14
N PHE A 323 14.41 -7.54 5.04
CA PHE A 323 13.12 -8.12 4.65
C PHE A 323 13.24 -9.61 4.34
N LEU A 324 14.23 -10.02 3.55
CA LEU A 324 14.42 -11.42 3.14
C LEU A 324 14.81 -12.31 4.32
N ALA A 325 15.60 -11.79 5.27
CA ALA A 325 15.89 -12.48 6.52
C ALA A 325 14.61 -12.77 7.32
N GLY A 326 13.64 -11.85 7.32
CA GLY A 326 12.33 -12.07 7.93
C GLY A 326 11.45 -13.01 7.12
N TYR A 327 11.44 -12.83 5.80
CA TYR A 327 10.61 -13.62 4.87
C TYR A 327 11.07 -15.08 4.75
N GLY A 328 12.36 -15.35 5.01
CA GLY A 328 12.93 -16.69 5.10
C GLY A 328 13.30 -17.32 3.76
N ARG A 329 13.24 -16.58 2.65
CA ARG A 329 13.75 -17.00 1.35
C ARG A 329 14.17 -15.80 0.51
N ASP A 330 15.19 -15.97 -0.31
CA ASP A 330 15.54 -14.99 -1.34
C ASP A 330 14.58 -15.13 -2.53
N VAL A 331 13.92 -14.03 -2.90
CA VAL A 331 13.00 -13.98 -4.05
C VAL A 331 13.57 -13.19 -5.22
N ARG A 332 14.73 -12.54 -5.05
CA ARG A 332 15.31 -11.66 -6.08
C ARG A 332 15.63 -12.42 -7.36
N GLU A 333 15.98 -13.70 -7.23
CA GLU A 333 16.25 -14.62 -8.34
C GLU A 333 15.01 -15.38 -8.85
N ASP A 334 13.84 -15.26 -8.21
CA ASP A 334 12.60 -15.92 -8.69
C ASP A 334 12.10 -15.25 -9.98
N PRO A 335 12.11 -15.96 -11.14
CA PRO A 335 11.69 -15.36 -12.41
C PRO A 335 10.24 -14.86 -12.40
N VAL A 336 9.36 -15.49 -11.62
CA VAL A 336 7.96 -15.07 -11.47
C VAL A 336 7.90 -13.74 -10.71
N PHE A 337 8.68 -13.60 -9.62
CA PHE A 337 8.81 -12.33 -8.90
C PHE A 337 9.36 -11.23 -9.80
N GLN A 338 10.48 -11.47 -10.49
CA GLN A 338 11.09 -10.50 -11.40
C GLN A 338 10.12 -10.01 -12.48
N PHE A 339 9.30 -10.93 -13.04
CA PHE A 339 8.25 -10.57 -13.98
C PHE A 339 7.19 -9.66 -13.35
N PHE A 340 6.69 -9.99 -12.15
CA PHE A 340 5.68 -9.17 -11.47
C PHE A 340 6.22 -7.83 -11.00
N TYR A 341 7.49 -7.74 -10.61
CA TYR A 341 8.17 -6.50 -10.28
C TYR A 341 8.15 -5.53 -11.47
N ALA A 342 8.64 -5.97 -12.63
CA ALA A 342 8.59 -5.17 -13.85
C ALA A 342 7.14 -4.88 -14.33
N MET A 343 6.22 -5.83 -14.13
CA MET A 343 4.81 -5.63 -14.46
C MET A 343 4.19 -4.54 -13.58
N ARG A 344 4.61 -4.43 -12.30
CA ARG A 344 4.16 -3.35 -11.43
C ARG A 344 4.71 -2.00 -11.89
N VAL A 345 5.99 -1.91 -12.26
CA VAL A 345 6.58 -0.70 -12.87
C VAL A 345 5.76 -0.28 -14.10
N PHE A 346 5.46 -1.22 -15.00
CA PHE A 346 4.67 -0.97 -16.21
C PHE A 346 3.26 -0.46 -15.91
N ARG A 347 2.56 -1.05 -14.92
CA ARG A 347 1.21 -0.62 -14.51
C ARG A 347 1.23 0.75 -13.84
N THR A 348 2.25 1.04 -13.02
CA THR A 348 2.39 2.35 -12.37
C THR A 348 2.69 3.44 -13.40
N TRP A 349 3.57 3.18 -14.37
CA TRP A 349 3.90 4.14 -15.43
C TRP A 349 2.67 4.57 -16.23
N GLN A 350 1.74 3.64 -16.51
CA GLN A 350 0.49 3.96 -17.22
C GLN A 350 -0.44 4.93 -16.48
N ARG A 351 -0.21 5.17 -15.18
CA ARG A 351 -1.01 6.10 -14.38
C ARG A 351 -0.42 7.51 -14.36
N VAL A 352 0.80 7.66 -14.84
CA VAL A 352 1.41 8.97 -15.04
C VAL A 352 0.60 9.70 -16.11
N PRO A 353 0.19 10.96 -15.88
CA PRO A 353 -0.55 11.75 -16.87
C PRO A 353 0.15 11.72 -18.23
N VAL A 354 -0.63 11.69 -19.31
CA VAL A 354 -0.08 11.61 -20.67
C VAL A 354 0.69 12.90 -21.01
N PRO A 355 1.60 12.88 -22.01
CA PRO A 355 2.24 14.10 -22.49
C PRO A 355 1.21 15.19 -22.83
N GLY A 356 1.47 16.43 -22.41
CA GLY A 356 0.55 17.56 -22.59
C GLY A 356 -0.31 17.86 -21.36
N ASP A 357 -0.64 16.85 -20.55
CA ASP A 357 -1.37 17.07 -19.29
C ASP A 357 -0.44 17.66 -18.21
N ALA A 358 -1.02 18.36 -17.24
CA ALA A 358 -0.28 18.77 -16.04
C ALA A 358 0.14 17.53 -15.22
N ILE A 359 1.37 17.55 -14.73
CA ILE A 359 1.91 16.55 -13.81
C ILE A 359 2.29 17.25 -12.51
N SER A 360 1.91 16.67 -11.37
CA SER A 360 2.33 17.21 -10.07
C SER A 360 3.79 16.86 -9.81
N GLN A 361 4.45 17.58 -8.91
CA GLN A 361 5.81 17.28 -8.47
C GLN A 361 5.97 15.81 -8.04
N LYS A 362 5.04 15.30 -7.22
CA LYS A 362 5.03 13.88 -6.82
C LYS A 362 4.89 12.93 -8.03
N GLY A 363 4.15 13.34 -9.06
CA GLY A 363 4.03 12.58 -10.31
C GLY A 363 5.33 12.56 -11.11
N GLU A 364 6.08 13.66 -11.11
CA GLU A 364 7.42 13.74 -11.73
C GLU A 364 8.43 12.87 -10.99
N GLU A 365 8.48 12.97 -9.65
CA GLU A 365 9.32 12.12 -8.80
C GLU A 365 9.02 10.64 -9.00
N MET A 366 7.74 10.27 -9.10
CA MET A 366 7.32 8.91 -9.43
C MET A 366 7.81 8.49 -10.82
N LEU A 367 7.67 9.34 -11.84
CA LEU A 367 8.10 9.03 -13.21
C LEU A 367 9.61 8.81 -13.27
N GLU A 368 10.41 9.68 -12.67
CA GLU A 368 11.88 9.56 -12.65
C GLU A 368 12.30 8.29 -11.87
N GLY A 369 11.66 8.00 -10.74
CA GLY A 369 11.88 6.75 -10.02
C GLY A 369 11.61 5.50 -10.87
N LEU A 370 10.50 5.49 -11.63
CA LEU A 370 10.17 4.36 -12.54
C LEU A 370 11.19 4.22 -13.68
N ILE A 371 11.72 5.33 -14.19
CA ILE A 371 12.78 5.34 -15.20
C ILE A 371 14.06 4.73 -14.62
N ASP A 372 14.43 5.09 -13.40
CA ASP A 372 15.62 4.56 -12.73
C ASP A 372 15.51 3.06 -12.48
N VAL A 373 14.37 2.58 -11.99
CA VAL A 373 14.11 1.13 -11.87
C VAL A 373 14.24 0.46 -13.24
N THR A 374 13.67 1.04 -14.29
CA THR A 374 13.69 0.46 -15.63
C THR A 374 15.10 0.41 -16.20
N ASN A 375 15.89 1.47 -16.03
CA ASN A 375 17.30 1.49 -16.43
C ASN A 375 18.09 0.41 -15.69
N TRP A 376 17.85 0.26 -14.38
CA TRP A 376 18.48 -0.79 -13.59
C TRP A 376 18.12 -2.19 -14.10
N LEU A 377 16.83 -2.47 -14.35
CA LEU A 377 16.36 -3.76 -14.87
C LEU A 377 16.96 -4.11 -16.24
N LEU A 378 17.13 -3.11 -17.10
CA LEU A 378 17.74 -3.29 -18.42
C LEU A 378 19.26 -3.53 -18.33
N ALA A 379 19.94 -2.88 -17.38
CA ALA A 379 21.39 -3.03 -17.17
C ALA A 379 21.76 -4.35 -16.47
N HIS A 380 20.87 -4.88 -15.63
CA HIS A 380 21.08 -6.10 -14.86
C HIS A 380 20.22 -7.26 -15.39
N GLU A 381 19.86 -7.23 -16.67
CA GLU A 381 19.09 -8.31 -17.26
C GLU A 381 19.90 -9.61 -17.26
N PRO A 382 19.36 -10.73 -16.72
CA PRO A 382 20.02 -12.03 -16.82
C PRO A 382 20.17 -12.41 -18.30
N GLY A 383 21.41 -12.72 -18.70
CA GLY A 383 21.80 -13.10 -20.06
C GLY A 383 21.11 -14.35 -20.59
#